data_AF-A0AAD8IRQ6-F1
#
_entry.id   AF-A0AAD8IRQ6-F1
#
_cell.length_a   1.000
_cell.length_b   1.000
_cell.length_c   1.000
_cell.angle_alpha   90.00
_cell.angle_beta   90.00
_cell.angle_gamma   90.00
#
_symmetry.space_group_name_H-M   'P 1'
#
loop_
_entity.id
_entity.type
_entity.pdbx_description
1 polymer ?
#
loop_
_entity_poly.entity_id
_entity_poly.type
_entity_poly.pdbx_seq_one_letter_code
_entity_poly.pdbx_strand_id
1 'polypeptide(L)'
;MKLGLDLVTGLERYTTSWKSDDDPSTGSFTDRLDPNGFPALQFFLSKGSVKWSRTGPWNGLRFSGSSKTIPNGMHREDFVLNDREIYYKFDTVKSNADIRFTLTPTEEKRILVWNYDNQIWMITFTQNVNSCDLMDFVVLMAFVTLTAH
;
A
#
# COMPACT_ATOMS: atom_id res chain seq x y z
N MET A 1 10.30 -5.80 -5.34
CA MET A 1 9.01 -6.40 -5.81
C MET A 1 8.17 -5.32 -6.52
N LYS A 2 7.26 -5.68 -7.45
CA LYS A 2 6.36 -4.72 -8.16
C LYS A 2 4.89 -4.96 -7.76
N LEU A 3 4.16 -3.88 -7.45
CA LEU A 3 2.70 -3.85 -7.29
C LEU A 3 2.11 -2.90 -8.33
N GLY A 4 1.12 -3.34 -9.10
CA GLY A 4 0.48 -2.54 -10.13
C GLY A 4 0.04 -3.36 -11.34
N LEU A 5 -0.09 -2.70 -12.48
CA LEU A 5 -0.69 -3.23 -13.69
C LEU A 5 0.29 -3.21 -14.87
N ASP A 6 0.49 -4.35 -15.50
CA ASP A 6 1.07 -4.44 -16.83
C ASP A 6 -0.02 -4.11 -17.86
N LEU A 7 0.15 -3.02 -18.61
CA LEU A 7 -0.82 -2.55 -19.60
C LEU A 7 -0.78 -3.36 -20.90
N VAL A 8 0.32 -4.07 -21.16
CA VAL A 8 0.49 -4.90 -22.35
C VAL A 8 -0.20 -6.24 -22.17
N THR A 9 0.03 -6.89 -21.03
CA THR A 9 -0.52 -8.23 -20.75
C THR A 9 -1.82 -8.19 -19.95
N GLY A 10 -2.18 -7.05 -19.36
CA GLY A 10 -3.27 -6.93 -18.39
C GLY A 10 -2.98 -7.61 -17.05
N LEU A 11 -1.72 -8.00 -16.79
CA LEU A 11 -1.36 -8.70 -15.56
C LEU A 11 -1.32 -7.71 -14.40
N GLU A 12 -2.19 -7.93 -13.43
CA GLU A 12 -2.22 -7.14 -12.22
C GLU A 12 -1.54 -7.85 -11.05
N ARG A 13 -0.74 -7.10 -10.32
CA ARG A 13 0.03 -7.53 -9.15
C ARG A 13 -0.45 -6.71 -7.96
N TYR A 14 -1.12 -7.37 -7.03
CA TYR A 14 -1.69 -6.76 -5.82
C TYR A 14 -1.43 -7.68 -4.63
N THR A 15 -1.71 -7.19 -3.42
CA THR A 15 -1.52 -8.00 -2.20
C THR A 15 -2.82 -8.18 -1.45
N THR A 16 -3.02 -9.38 -0.92
CA THR A 16 -4.12 -9.71 0.00
C THR A 16 -3.58 -10.02 1.38
N SER A 17 -4.34 -9.70 2.42
CA SER A 17 -3.96 -10.10 3.76
C SER A 17 -4.05 -11.61 3.93
N TRP A 18 -3.38 -12.11 4.95
CA TRP A 18 -3.74 -13.41 5.53
C TRP A 18 -5.07 -13.30 6.26
N LYS A 19 -5.71 -14.44 6.50
CA LYS A 19 -6.97 -14.52 7.25
C LYS A 19 -6.75 -14.29 8.74
N SER A 20 -5.66 -14.83 9.28
CA SER A 20 -5.15 -14.54 10.62
C SER A 20 -3.63 -14.70 10.66
N ASP A 21 -3.00 -14.40 11.78
CA ASP A 21 -1.54 -14.56 11.93
C ASP A 21 -1.09 -16.03 11.78
N ASP A 22 -1.98 -16.99 12.06
CA ASP A 22 -1.73 -18.44 11.97
C ASP A 22 -2.34 -19.10 10.71
N ASP A 23 -3.14 -18.38 9.92
CA ASP A 23 -3.84 -18.90 8.74
C ASP A 23 -3.47 -18.10 7.47
N PRO A 24 -2.58 -18.63 6.61
CA PRO A 24 -2.11 -17.95 5.40
C PRO A 24 -3.12 -17.95 4.26
N SER A 25 -4.32 -18.50 4.46
CA SER A 25 -5.40 -18.38 3.47
C SER A 25 -5.80 -16.92 3.25
N THR A 26 -6.43 -16.65 2.11
CA THR A 26 -6.83 -15.30 1.70
C THR A 26 -7.73 -14.65 2.75
N GLY A 27 -7.28 -13.52 3.29
CA GLY A 27 -8.02 -12.71 4.23
C GLY A 27 -8.94 -11.68 3.58
N SER A 28 -9.50 -10.82 4.42
CA SER A 28 -10.54 -9.86 4.00
C SER A 28 -10.00 -8.61 3.32
N PHE A 29 -8.69 -8.32 3.47
CA PHE A 29 -8.11 -7.07 2.97
C PHE A 29 -7.35 -7.28 1.67
N THR A 30 -7.53 -6.35 0.73
CA THR A 30 -6.81 -6.32 -0.54
C THR A 30 -6.30 -4.91 -0.78
N ASP A 31 -4.99 -4.76 -1.03
CA ASP A 31 -4.38 -3.51 -1.45
C ASP A 31 -4.08 -3.56 -2.94
N ARG A 32 -4.72 -2.68 -3.71
CA ARG A 32 -4.75 -2.73 -5.17
C ARG A 32 -4.63 -1.34 -5.78
N LEU A 33 -3.87 -1.23 -6.86
CA LEU A 33 -3.74 0.01 -7.63
C LEU A 33 -5.05 0.26 -8.40
N ASP A 34 -5.57 1.48 -8.37
CA ASP A 34 -6.67 1.89 -9.24
C ASP A 34 -6.11 2.54 -10.52
N PRO A 35 -6.17 1.85 -11.68
CA PRO A 35 -5.64 2.39 -12.93
C PRO A 35 -6.52 3.49 -13.52
N ASN A 36 -7.78 3.63 -13.08
CA ASN A 36 -8.74 4.56 -13.64
C ASN A 36 -8.67 5.97 -13.01
N GLY A 37 -7.80 6.17 -12.02
CA GLY A 37 -7.77 7.36 -11.17
C GLY A 37 -7.08 8.60 -11.75
N PHE A 38 -6.81 8.72 -13.06
CA PHE A 38 -6.09 9.88 -13.60
C PHE A 38 -6.82 11.21 -13.29
N PRO A 39 -6.13 12.26 -12.77
CA PRO A 39 -4.67 12.46 -12.68
C PRO A 39 -3.99 11.90 -11.41
N ALA A 40 -4.71 11.23 -10.52
CA ALA A 40 -4.27 10.80 -9.20
C ALA A 40 -4.29 9.26 -9.05
N LEU A 41 -3.35 8.56 -9.70
CA LEU A 41 -3.14 7.12 -9.47
C LEU A 41 -2.88 6.85 -7.99
N GLN A 42 -3.64 5.93 -7.41
CA GLN A 42 -3.60 5.65 -5.99
C GLN A 42 -3.92 4.18 -5.70
N PHE A 43 -3.44 3.70 -4.55
CA PHE A 43 -3.81 2.40 -4.02
C PHE A 43 -5.05 2.52 -3.14
N PHE A 44 -6.00 1.61 -3.33
CA PHE A 44 -7.11 1.41 -2.41
C PHE A 44 -6.89 0.15 -1.59
N LEU A 45 -7.12 0.28 -0.30
CA LEU A 45 -7.34 -0.86 0.56
C LEU A 45 -8.84 -1.16 0.54
N SER A 46 -9.20 -2.38 0.16
CA SER A 46 -10.58 -2.86 0.17
C SER A 46 -10.75 -3.92 1.25
N LYS A 47 -11.94 -3.93 1.88
CA LYS A 47 -12.41 -4.98 2.78
C LYS A 47 -13.52 -5.75 2.07
N GLY A 48 -13.20 -6.90 1.50
CA GLY A 48 -14.09 -7.56 0.54
C GLY A 48 -14.35 -6.67 -0.69
N SER A 49 -15.61 -6.38 -0.98
CA SER A 49 -16.02 -5.53 -2.10
C SER A 49 -16.04 -4.02 -1.78
N VAL A 50 -15.83 -3.63 -0.52
CA VAL A 50 -15.92 -2.24 -0.07
C VAL A 50 -14.55 -1.58 -0.10
N LYS A 51 -14.43 -0.42 -0.77
CA LYS A 51 -13.23 0.43 -0.69
C LYS A 51 -13.15 1.02 0.72
N TRP A 52 -12.21 0.52 1.52
CA TRP A 52 -12.08 0.82 2.96
C TRP A 52 -11.28 2.09 3.22
N SER A 53 -10.12 2.23 2.57
CA SER A 53 -9.28 3.42 2.64
C SER A 53 -8.52 3.68 1.34
N ARG A 54 -7.93 4.87 1.20
CA ARG A 54 -7.01 5.21 0.10
C ARG A 54 -5.65 5.61 0.63
N THR A 55 -4.61 5.21 -0.10
CA THR A 55 -3.23 5.67 0.15
C THR A 55 -3.03 7.09 -0.37
N GLY A 56 -3.90 7.56 -1.29
CA GLY A 56 -3.79 8.86 -1.96
C GLY A 56 -2.79 8.84 -3.12
N PRO A 57 -2.68 9.96 -3.87
CA PRO A 57 -1.85 10.03 -5.07
C PRO A 57 -0.35 9.97 -4.79
N TRP A 58 0.40 9.48 -5.79
CA TRP A 58 1.84 9.64 -5.84
C TRP A 58 2.22 11.11 -6.10
N ASN A 59 3.07 11.69 -5.27
CA ASN A 59 3.46 13.11 -5.38
C ASN A 59 4.86 13.34 -6.01
N GLY A 60 5.44 12.32 -6.64
CA GLY A 60 6.81 12.35 -7.17
C GLY A 60 7.86 11.80 -6.21
N LEU A 61 7.57 11.78 -4.90
CA LEU A 61 8.46 11.25 -3.87
C LEU A 61 7.86 10.07 -3.10
N ARG A 62 6.57 10.13 -2.78
CA ARG A 62 5.84 9.14 -2.00
C ARG A 62 4.33 9.26 -2.23
N PHE A 63 3.56 8.28 -1.75
CA PHE A 63 2.10 8.44 -1.69
C PHE A 63 1.69 9.42 -0.59
N SER A 64 0.71 10.28 -0.83
CA SER A 64 0.33 11.35 0.11
C SER A 64 -0.08 10.84 1.50
N GLY A 65 -0.71 9.66 1.58
CA GLY A 65 -1.11 9.00 2.82
C GLY A 65 -0.03 8.14 3.47
N SER A 66 1.16 8.02 2.88
CA SER A 66 2.29 7.33 3.52
C SER A 66 2.85 8.18 4.68
N SER A 67 3.51 7.53 5.65
CA SER A 67 4.23 8.26 6.70
C SER A 67 5.44 9.01 6.11
N LYS A 68 5.88 10.08 6.78
CA LYS A 68 6.94 10.98 6.26
C LYS A 68 8.34 10.37 6.28
N THR A 69 8.56 9.29 7.03
CA THR A 69 9.90 8.82 7.37
C THR A 69 10.05 7.37 6.96
N ILE A 70 10.92 7.11 5.98
CA ILE A 70 11.52 5.79 5.78
C ILE A 70 12.68 5.71 6.79
N PRO A 71 12.52 5.00 7.91
CA PRO A 71 13.57 4.85 8.91
C PRO A 71 14.78 4.17 8.26
N ASN A 72 15.96 4.74 8.51
CA ASN A 72 17.27 4.12 8.26
C ASN A 72 17.64 3.86 6.78
N GLY A 73 16.88 4.36 5.80
CA GLY A 73 17.22 4.23 4.37
C GLY A 73 17.46 2.79 3.92
N MET A 74 16.76 1.83 4.53
CA MET A 74 16.98 0.40 4.28
C MET A 74 16.37 -0.08 2.96
N HIS A 75 15.29 0.57 2.54
CA HIS A 75 14.63 0.33 1.27
C HIS A 75 14.46 1.63 0.49
N ARG A 76 14.31 1.48 -0.82
CA ARG A 76 13.96 2.55 -1.76
C ARG A 76 12.60 2.23 -2.36
N GLU A 77 11.83 3.27 -2.56
CA GLU A 77 10.51 3.24 -3.18
C GLU A 77 10.59 3.99 -4.51
N ASP A 78 10.08 3.40 -5.59
CA ASP A 78 9.90 4.11 -6.86
C ASP A 78 8.49 3.83 -7.41
N PHE A 79 7.96 4.81 -8.12
CA PHE A 79 6.71 4.67 -8.86
C PHE A 79 6.99 4.90 -10.35
N VAL A 80 6.54 3.97 -11.19
CA VAL A 80 6.74 3.99 -12.63
C VAL A 80 5.39 4.05 -13.31
N LEU A 81 5.24 5.03 -14.20
CA LEU A 81 4.10 5.20 -15.08
C LEU A 81 4.64 5.44 -16.49
N ASN A 82 4.36 4.53 -17.40
CA ASN A 82 4.65 4.67 -18.82
C ASN A 82 3.56 3.99 -19.66
N ASP A 83 3.77 3.90 -20.97
CA ASP A 83 2.86 3.32 -21.95
C ASP A 83 2.69 1.78 -21.82
N ARG A 84 3.54 1.11 -21.03
CA ARG A 84 3.56 -0.35 -20.88
C ARG A 84 3.20 -0.85 -19.51
N GLU A 85 3.60 -0.18 -18.44
CA GLU A 85 3.34 -0.62 -17.07
C GLU A 85 3.08 0.58 -16.15
N ILE A 86 2.21 0.34 -15.15
CA ILE A 86 1.99 1.23 -14.02
C ILE A 86 2.30 0.44 -12.77
N TYR A 87 3.38 0.75 -12.07
CA TYR A 87 3.69 0.01 -10.84
C TYR A 87 4.41 0.85 -9.80
N TYR A 88 4.16 0.47 -8.56
CA TYR A 88 4.94 0.81 -7.40
C TYR A 88 5.95 -0.31 -7.12
N LYS A 89 7.21 0.03 -6.90
CA LYS A 89 8.25 -0.94 -6.52
C LYS A 89 8.99 -0.50 -5.27
N PHE A 90 9.42 -1.51 -4.53
CA PHE A 90 10.27 -1.38 -3.37
C PHE A 90 11.41 -2.39 -3.47
N ASP A 91 12.62 -1.89 -3.28
CA ASP A 91 13.88 -2.62 -3.37
C ASP A 91 14.77 -2.27 -2.17
N THR A 92 15.71 -3.14 -1.82
CA THR A 92 16.68 -2.87 -0.75
C THR A 92 17.79 -1.94 -1.24
N VAL A 93 18.24 -1.03 -0.38
CA VAL A 93 19.34 -0.11 -0.74
C VAL A 93 20.68 -0.85 -0.81
N LYS A 94 20.86 -1.86 0.05
CA LYS A 94 21.97 -2.81 -0.03
C LYS A 94 21.46 -4.06 -0.75
N SER A 95 22.04 -4.39 -1.90
CA SER A 95 21.59 -5.38 -2.90
C SER A 95 21.45 -6.83 -2.42
N ASN A 96 21.67 -7.10 -1.14
CA ASN A 96 21.84 -8.46 -0.63
C ASN A 96 20.73 -8.86 0.34
N ALA A 97 19.81 -7.94 0.70
CA ALA A 97 18.74 -8.20 1.66
C ALA A 97 17.42 -8.53 0.96
N ASP A 98 16.71 -9.53 1.48
CA ASP A 98 15.35 -9.84 1.05
C ASP A 98 14.36 -8.78 1.56
N ILE A 99 13.38 -8.41 0.74
CA ILE A 99 12.33 -7.45 1.08
C ILE A 99 10.94 -8.08 0.90
N ARG A 100 10.04 -7.78 1.83
CA ARG A 100 8.65 -8.24 1.81
C ARG A 100 7.70 -7.07 2.06
N PHE A 101 6.61 -7.03 1.32
CA PHE A 101 5.46 -6.19 1.64
C PHE A 101 4.34 -7.10 2.14
N THR A 102 3.85 -6.82 3.34
CA THR A 102 2.85 -7.63 4.03
C THR A 102 1.65 -6.77 4.38
N LEU A 103 0.46 -7.28 4.08
CA LEU A 103 -0.81 -6.74 4.54
C LEU A 103 -1.31 -7.61 5.69
N THR A 104 -1.47 -7.05 6.88
CA THR A 104 -1.90 -7.82 8.06
C THR A 104 -3.42 -8.01 8.08
N PRO A 105 -3.93 -8.99 8.85
CA PRO A 105 -5.37 -9.14 9.11
C PRO A 105 -5.99 -7.94 9.86
N THR A 106 -5.16 -7.07 10.45
CA THR A 106 -5.58 -5.89 11.22
C THR A 106 -5.35 -4.58 10.47
N GLU A 107 -5.47 -4.59 9.14
CA GLU A 107 -5.49 -3.37 8.31
C GLU A 107 -4.15 -2.61 8.28
N GLU A 108 -3.03 -3.28 8.57
CA GLU A 108 -1.71 -2.67 8.57
C GLU A 108 -0.89 -3.11 7.35
N LYS A 109 -0.25 -2.14 6.69
CA LYS A 109 0.73 -2.40 5.62
C LYS A 109 2.13 -2.31 6.19
N ARG A 110 2.94 -3.35 6.01
CA ARG A 110 4.33 -3.42 6.49
C ARG A 110 5.31 -3.67 5.35
N ILE A 111 6.46 -2.99 5.38
CA ILE A 111 7.64 -3.38 4.60
C ILE A 111 8.65 -3.98 5.57
N LEU A 112 9.04 -5.22 5.31
CA LEU A 112 10.04 -5.94 6.10
C LEU A 112 11.29 -6.18 5.27
N VAL A 113 12.45 -6.01 5.89
CA VAL A 113 13.75 -6.32 5.30
C VAL A 113 14.43 -7.38 6.16
N TRP A 114 14.93 -8.43 5.53
CA TRP A 114 15.63 -9.51 6.22
C TRP A 114 17.01 -9.05 6.66
N ASN A 115 17.27 -9.14 7.97
CA ASN A 115 18.59 -8.93 8.53
C ASN A 115 19.30 -10.28 8.63
N TYR A 116 20.32 -10.50 7.80
CA TYR A 116 21.08 -11.75 7.80
C TYR A 116 21.98 -11.94 9.03
N ASP A 117 22.46 -10.85 9.65
CA ASP A 117 23.33 -10.92 10.83
C ASP A 117 22.55 -11.44 12.05
N ASN A 118 21.32 -10.97 12.21
CA ASN A 118 20.46 -11.30 13.34
C ASN A 118 19.42 -12.39 13.01
N GLN A 119 19.29 -12.78 11.74
CA GLN A 119 18.28 -13.73 11.23
C GLN A 119 16.84 -13.34 11.60
N ILE A 120 16.50 -12.05 11.49
CA ILE A 120 15.18 -11.51 11.81
C ILE A 120 14.62 -10.66 10.67
N TRP A 121 13.29 -10.65 10.53
CA TRP A 121 12.57 -9.67 9.72
C TRP A 121 12.49 -8.34 10.47
N MET A 122 13.17 -7.31 9.97
CA MET A 122 13.08 -5.97 10.53
C MET A 122 11.97 -5.19 9.85
N ILE A 123 11.07 -4.60 10.64
CA ILE A 123 10.02 -3.72 10.12
C ILE A 123 10.65 -2.37 9.78
N THR A 124 10.61 -2.02 8.50
CA THR A 124 11.17 -0.77 7.95
C THR A 124 10.09 0.25 7.66
N PHE A 125 8.86 -0.18 7.42
CA PHE A 125 7.73 0.73 7.22
C PHE A 125 6.48 0.10 7.80
N THR A 126 5.67 0.94 8.44
CA THR A 126 4.32 0.62 8.88
C THR A 126 3.41 1.77 8.45
N GLN A 127 2.30 1.42 7.79
CA GLN A 127 1.18 2.31 7.56
C GLN A 127 -0.05 1.71 8.21
N ASN A 128 -0.58 2.43 9.20
CA ASN A 128 -1.85 2.13 9.85
C ASN A 128 -2.95 2.93 9.16
N VAL A 129 -4.08 2.29 8.88
CA VAL A 129 -5.30 2.99 8.50
C VAL A 129 -5.93 3.54 9.77
N ASN A 130 -5.94 4.86 9.95
CA ASN A 130 -6.63 5.50 11.07
C ASN A 130 -8.06 5.88 10.68
N SER A 131 -8.85 6.35 11.66
CA SER A 131 -10.26 6.73 11.44
C SER A 131 -10.45 7.85 10.41
N CYS A 132 -9.47 8.75 10.24
CA CYS A 132 -9.53 9.83 9.25
C CYS A 132 -9.22 9.34 7.82
N ASP A 133 -8.60 8.17 7.68
CA ASP A 133 -8.28 7.55 6.40
C ASP A 133 -9.43 6.67 5.88
N LEU A 134 -10.41 6.36 6.73
CA LEU A 134 -11.60 5.58 6.38
C LEU A 134 -12.52 6.37 5.46
N MET A 135 -12.88 5.78 4.32
CA MET A 135 -13.77 6.42 3.35
C MET A 135 -15.14 6.75 3.93
N ASP A 136 -15.71 5.85 4.74
CA ASP A 136 -17.02 6.05 5.36
C ASP A 136 -17.05 7.27 6.30
N PHE A 137 -15.94 7.52 7.00
CA PHE A 137 -15.82 8.64 7.94
C PHE A 137 -15.65 9.98 7.20
N VAL A 138 -14.88 9.99 6.10
CA VAL A 138 -14.71 11.17 5.25
C VAL A 138 -16.02 11.57 4.55
N VAL A 139 -16.79 10.59 4.07
CA VAL A 139 -18.11 10.85 3.48
C VAL A 139 -19.06 11.45 4.51
N LEU A 140 -19.10 10.90 5.72
CA LEU A 140 -19.95 11.43 6.80
C LEU A 140 -19.57 12.87 7.17
N MET A 141 -18.28 13.20 7.27
CA MET A 141 -17.84 14.58 7.54
C MET A 141 -18.24 15.54 6.41
N ALA A 142 -18.11 15.13 5.15
CA ALA A 142 -18.52 15.95 4.01
C ALA A 142 -20.03 16.26 4.05
N PHE A 143 -20.85 15.26 4.39
CA PHE A 143 -22.30 15.46 4.58
C PHE A 143 -22.61 16.44 5.71
N VAL A 144 -21.95 16.31 6.87
CA VAL A 144 -22.15 17.23 8.01
C VAL A 144 -21.80 18.67 7.64
N THR A 145 -20.72 18.89 6.87
CA THR A 145 -20.34 20.25 6.42
C THR A 145 -21.30 20.85 5.39
N LEU A 146 -21.92 20.03 4.52
CA LEU A 146 -22.85 20.50 3.50
C LEU A 146 -24.24 20.83 4.05
N THR A 147 -24.65 20.21 5.16
CA THR A 147 -25.94 20.46 5.80
C THR A 147 -25.93 21.62 6.80
N ALA A 148 -24.76 22.20 7.08
CA ALA A 148 -24.58 23.27 8.06
C ALA A 148 -24.60 24.69 7.44
N HIS A 149 -25.16 24.86 6.24
CA HIS A 149 -25.33 26.15 5.57
C HIS A 149 -26.79 26.39 5.21
#